data_AF-A0A4P9W1C6-F1
#
_entry.id   AF-A0A4P9W1C6-F1
#
_cell.length_a   1.000
_cell.length_b   1.000
_cell.length_c   1.000
_cell.angle_alpha   90.00
_cell.angle_beta   90.00
_cell.angle_gamma   90.00
#
_symmetry.space_group_name_H-M   'P 1'
#
loop_
_entity.id
_entity.type
_entity.pdbx_description
1 polymer ?
#
loop_
_entity_poly.entity_id
_entity_poly.type
_entity_poly.pdbx_seq_one_letter_code
_entity_poly.pdbx_strand_id
1 'polypeptide(L)'
;MSAIGKHIRRLSDGLFRPAIKDKTPEIKPEAAADPIGIKLGDLELVYRDKEWVVEKGPAPPPTAPSPASVDATLQQLIEKNRALEGENQLLKYKMNVLVDMLAGSKLDTLRLQGKC
;
A
#
# COMPACT_ATOMS: atom_id res chain seq x y z
N MET A 1 34.05 -31.35 -30.23
CA MET A 1 33.12 -30.21 -30.00
C MET A 1 31.80 -30.77 -29.50
N SER A 2 31.28 -30.15 -28.44
CA SER A 2 30.33 -30.71 -27.47
C SER A 2 28.94 -31.01 -28.05
N ALA A 3 28.38 -32.17 -27.74
CA ALA A 3 26.98 -32.50 -27.98
C ALA A 3 26.13 -31.91 -26.84
N ILE A 4 25.31 -30.90 -27.15
CA ILE A 4 24.40 -30.25 -26.20
C ILE A 4 23.18 -31.17 -26.02
N GLY A 5 23.22 -31.98 -24.96
CA GLY A 5 22.08 -32.78 -24.50
C GLY A 5 20.94 -31.89 -24.02
N LYS A 6 19.80 -31.99 -24.70
CA LYS A 6 18.55 -31.30 -24.36
C LYS A 6 18.07 -31.75 -22.98
N HIS A 7 18.07 -30.87 -21.99
CA HIS A 7 17.46 -31.16 -20.69
C HIS A 7 16.05 -30.56 -20.62
N ILE A 8 15.08 -31.32 -21.12
CA ILE A 8 13.64 -31.07 -20.92
C ILE A 8 13.32 -31.54 -19.50
N ARG A 9 13.06 -30.61 -18.57
CA ARG A 9 12.57 -30.95 -17.23
C ARG A 9 11.10 -31.37 -17.33
N ARG A 10 10.84 -32.66 -17.13
CA ARG A 10 9.50 -33.24 -17.04
C ARG A 10 8.82 -32.69 -15.78
N LEU A 11 7.71 -31.97 -15.94
CA LEU A 11 6.84 -31.52 -14.86
C LEU A 11 5.84 -32.63 -14.52
N SER A 12 6.28 -33.68 -13.82
CA SER A 12 5.37 -34.64 -13.19
C SER A 12 6.17 -35.60 -12.33
N ASP A 13 6.44 -35.20 -11.09
CA ASP A 13 6.52 -36.13 -9.95
C ASP A 13 6.73 -35.34 -8.65
N GLY A 14 5.89 -35.62 -7.65
CA GLY A 14 6.08 -35.11 -6.29
C GLY A 14 4.94 -34.25 -5.74
N LEU A 15 3.69 -34.73 -5.80
CA LEU A 15 2.67 -34.33 -4.82
C LEU A 15 3.00 -34.95 -3.44
N PHE A 16 4.14 -34.59 -2.87
CA PHE A 16 4.38 -34.74 -1.43
C PHE A 16 4.20 -33.37 -0.81
N ARG A 17 2.95 -33.03 -0.47
CA ARG A 17 2.71 -32.02 0.55
C ARG A 17 3.15 -32.64 1.87
N PRO A 18 4.15 -32.09 2.59
CA PRO A 18 4.34 -32.47 3.98
C PRO A 18 3.02 -32.16 4.71
N ALA A 19 2.55 -33.10 5.53
CA ALA A 19 1.39 -32.90 6.38
C ALA A 19 1.63 -31.65 7.23
N ILE A 20 0.95 -30.55 6.88
CA ILE A 20 0.85 -29.39 7.75
C ILE A 20 0.04 -29.92 8.93
N LYS A 21 0.73 -30.15 10.05
CA LYS A 21 0.07 -30.29 11.34
C LYS A 21 -0.58 -28.93 11.58
N ASP A 22 -1.83 -28.80 11.16
CA ASP A 22 -2.69 -27.68 11.53
C ASP A 22 -2.83 -27.75 13.05
N LYS A 23 -1.91 -27.08 13.75
CA LYS A 23 -2.19 -26.59 15.09
C LYS A 23 -3.32 -25.59 14.87
N THR A 24 -4.55 -26.05 15.09
CA THR A 24 -5.70 -25.18 15.31
C THR A 24 -5.21 -24.02 16.19
N PRO A 25 -5.32 -22.75 15.75
CA PRO A 25 -4.91 -21.64 16.59
C PRO A 25 -5.73 -21.75 17.87
N GLU A 26 -5.02 -22.00 18.97
CA GLU A 26 -5.60 -22.05 20.30
C GLU A 26 -6.20 -20.66 20.55
N ILE A 27 -7.53 -20.58 20.51
CA ILE A 27 -8.26 -19.34 20.79
C ILE A 27 -8.08 -19.09 22.28
N LYS A 28 -7.05 -18.31 22.62
CA LYS A 28 -6.81 -17.85 23.98
C LYS A 28 -8.00 -16.97 24.41
N PRO A 29 -8.42 -17.02 25.69
CA PRO A 29 -9.40 -16.09 26.21
C PRO A 29 -8.94 -14.65 25.95
N GLU A 30 -9.87 -13.78 25.51
CA GLU A 30 -9.65 -12.40 25.07
C GLU A 30 -8.79 -11.57 26.06
N ALA A 31 -8.85 -11.89 27.35
CA ALA A 31 -8.06 -11.25 28.40
C ALA A 31 -6.54 -11.55 28.37
N ALA A 32 -6.10 -12.54 27.60
CA ALA A 32 -4.71 -12.97 27.46
C ALA A 32 -4.18 -12.86 26.02
N ALA A 33 -4.93 -12.23 25.12
CA ALA A 33 -4.49 -11.95 23.77
C ALA A 33 -3.62 -10.69 23.76
N ASP A 34 -2.53 -10.72 22.97
CA ASP A 34 -1.72 -9.52 22.75
C ASP A 34 -2.59 -8.43 22.08
N PRO A 35 -2.47 -7.16 22.48
CA PRO A 35 -3.28 -6.09 21.93
C PRO A 35 -3.09 -5.98 20.42
N ILE A 36 -4.20 -5.90 19.69
CA ILE A 36 -4.18 -5.72 18.22
C ILE A 36 -3.82 -4.27 17.94
N GLY A 37 -2.59 -4.06 17.48
CA GLY A 37 -2.08 -2.76 17.04
C GLY A 37 -2.19 -2.59 15.52
N ILE A 38 -2.75 -1.47 15.06
CA ILE A 38 -2.78 -1.07 13.65
C ILE A 38 -2.01 0.24 13.49
N LYS A 39 -1.11 0.31 12.51
CA LYS A 39 -0.42 1.55 12.14
C LYS A 39 -1.04 2.18 10.90
N LEU A 40 -1.52 3.40 11.03
CA LEU A 40 -2.08 4.22 9.95
C LEU A 40 -1.24 5.50 9.78
N GLY A 41 -0.11 5.38 9.07
CA GLY A 41 0.87 6.47 8.99
C GLY A 41 1.54 6.70 10.35
N ASP A 42 1.43 7.91 10.89
CA ASP A 42 1.96 8.30 12.20
C ASP A 42 1.03 7.92 13.37
N LEU A 43 -0.14 7.35 13.06
CA LEU A 43 -1.13 6.91 14.04
C LEU A 43 -0.94 5.44 14.38
N GLU A 44 -0.86 5.13 15.66
CA GLU A 44 -0.85 3.78 16.20
C GLU A 44 -2.16 3.60 16.98
N LEU A 45 -3.04 2.76 16.44
CA LEU A 45 -4.33 2.40 17.00
C LEU A 45 -4.18 1.07 17.74
N VAL A 46 -4.74 0.98 18.94
CA VAL A 46 -4.78 -0.27 19.69
C VAL A 46 -6.23 -0.59 20.07
N TYR A 47 -6.61 -1.84 19.88
CA TYR A 47 -7.91 -2.34 20.32
C TYR A 47 -7.86 -2.74 21.80
N ARG A 48 -8.59 -2.02 22.67
CA ARG A 48 -8.73 -2.29 24.12
C ARG A 48 -10.16 -2.02 24.56
N ASP A 49 -10.67 -2.81 25.51
CA ASP A 49 -12.00 -2.61 26.10
C ASP A 49 -13.14 -2.48 25.06
N LYS A 50 -13.03 -3.24 23.97
CA LYS A 50 -13.94 -3.24 22.81
C LYS A 50 -13.95 -1.95 21.98
N GLU A 51 -13.03 -1.03 22.24
CA GLU A 51 -12.89 0.23 21.52
C GLU A 51 -11.51 0.34 20.86
N TRP A 52 -11.46 1.07 19.75
CA TRP A 52 -10.19 1.50 19.16
C TRP A 52 -9.74 2.76 19.87
N VAL A 53 -8.47 2.78 20.30
CA VAL A 53 -7.87 3.93 20.98
C VAL A 53 -6.60 4.32 20.24
N VAL A 54 -6.37 5.63 20.07
CA VAL A 54 -5.11 6.15 19.54
C VAL A 54 -4.06 6.13 20.64
N GLU A 55 -3.06 5.25 20.53
CA GLU A 55 -1.95 5.13 21.48
C GLU A 55 -0.81 6.11 21.15
N LYS A 56 -0.56 6.35 19.86
CA LYS A 56 0.46 7.28 19.38
C LYS A 56 -0.06 8.01 18.16
N GLY A 57 0.09 9.33 18.13
CA GLY A 57 -0.40 10.17 17.05
C GLY A 57 0.00 11.63 17.24
N PRO A 58 -0.23 12.50 16.24
CA PRO A 58 0.03 13.93 16.38
C PRO A 58 -0.73 14.49 17.57
N ALA A 59 -0.02 15.18 18.47
CA ALA A 59 -0.59 15.71 19.71
C ALA A 59 -1.79 16.61 19.40
N PRO A 60 -2.95 16.41 20.07
CA PRO A 60 -4.07 17.31 19.92
C PRO A 60 -3.69 18.72 20.38
N PRO A 61 -4.26 19.78 19.79
CA PRO A 61 -4.04 21.13 20.25
C PRO A 61 -4.46 21.30 21.72
N PRO A 62 -3.79 22.18 22.49
CA PRO A 62 -3.95 22.30 23.95
C PRO A 62 -5.35 22.71 24.45
N THR A 63 -6.30 22.93 23.54
CA THR A 63 -7.67 23.36 23.82
C THR A 63 -8.73 22.24 23.71
N ALA A 64 -8.35 21.00 23.38
CA ALA A 64 -9.31 19.90 23.30
C ALA A 64 -9.42 19.14 24.64
N PRO A 65 -10.58 19.16 25.32
CA PRO A 65 -10.87 18.19 26.38
C PRO A 65 -11.26 16.85 25.75
N SER A 66 -10.85 15.74 26.39
CA SER A 66 -11.12 14.32 26.04
C SER A 66 -10.06 13.63 25.17
N PRO A 67 -9.74 12.33 25.42
CA PRO A 67 -8.97 11.51 24.48
C PRO A 67 -9.58 11.63 23.08
N ALA A 68 -8.73 11.95 22.10
CA ALA A 68 -9.14 12.14 20.71
C ALA A 68 -9.89 10.89 20.23
N SER A 69 -11.20 11.03 19.97
CA SER A 69 -11.98 9.92 19.43
C SER A 69 -11.38 9.48 18.09
N VAL A 70 -11.28 8.17 17.88
CA VAL A 70 -10.80 7.59 16.63
C VAL A 70 -11.59 8.12 15.44
N ASP A 71 -12.88 8.37 15.61
CA ASP A 71 -13.76 8.86 14.54
C ASP A 71 -13.33 10.23 13.99
N ALA A 72 -12.98 11.19 14.86
CA ALA A 72 -12.58 12.52 14.42
C ALA A 72 -11.23 12.50 13.68
N THR A 73 -10.28 11.70 14.15
CA THR A 73 -8.96 11.56 13.52
C THR A 73 -9.02 10.74 12.24
N LEU A 74 -9.86 9.71 12.18
CA LEU A 74 -10.10 8.90 11.00
C LEU A 74 -10.79 9.73 9.90
N GLN A 75 -11.78 10.55 10.25
CA GLN A 75 -12.43 11.47 9.30
C GLN A 75 -11.41 12.43 8.67
N GLN A 76 -10.52 13.02 9.47
CA GLN A 76 -9.45 13.88 8.96
C GLN A 76 -8.50 13.11 8.01
N LEU A 77 -8.21 11.85 8.31
CA LEU A 77 -7.32 11.03 7.49
C LEU A 77 -7.97 10.67 6.14
N ILE A 78 -9.26 10.33 6.15
CA ILE A 78 -10.05 10.07 4.94
C ILE A 78 -10.09 11.30 4.04
N GLU A 79 -10.33 12.48 4.62
CA GLU A 79 -10.39 13.73 3.87
C GLU A 79 -9.03 14.09 3.25
N LYS A 80 -7.94 13.93 4.01
CA LYS A 80 -6.57 14.11 3.49
C LYS A 80 -6.26 13.13 2.37
N ASN A 81 -6.62 11.86 2.51
CA ASN A 81 -6.39 10.85 1.48
C ASN A 81 -7.14 11.21 0.20
N ARG A 82 -8.42 11.61 0.31
CA ARG A 82 -9.22 12.07 -0.84
C ARG A 82 -8.58 13.28 -1.55
N ALA A 83 -8.06 14.25 -0.80
CA ALA A 83 -7.38 15.40 -1.36
C ALA A 83 -6.10 14.98 -2.13
N LEU A 84 -5.30 14.09 -1.53
CA LEU A 84 -4.08 13.54 -2.14
C LEU A 84 -4.38 12.71 -3.40
N GLU A 85 -5.47 11.94 -3.40
CA GLU A 85 -5.92 11.20 -4.59
C GLU A 85 -6.28 12.15 -5.73
N GLY A 86 -6.98 13.25 -5.43
CA GLY A 86 -7.28 14.30 -6.41
C GLY A 86 -6.04 14.96 -6.99
N GLU A 87 -5.07 15.31 -6.13
CA GLU A 87 -3.79 15.87 -6.58
C GLU A 87 -3.01 14.86 -7.44
N ASN A 88 -2.98 13.59 -7.04
CA ASN A 88 -2.30 12.53 -7.79
C ASN A 88 -2.91 12.36 -9.20
N GLN A 89 -4.23 12.44 -9.32
CA GLN A 89 -4.91 12.41 -10.62
C GLN A 89 -4.53 13.63 -11.49
N LEU A 90 -4.51 14.82 -10.90
CA LEU A 90 -4.11 16.04 -11.60
C LEU A 90 -2.65 15.96 -12.08
N LEU A 91 -1.75 15.45 -11.23
CA LEU A 91 -0.34 15.28 -11.58
C LEU A 91 -0.16 14.27 -12.73
N LYS A 92 -0.88 13.14 -12.68
CA LYS A 92 -0.90 12.15 -13.78
C LYS A 92 -1.36 12.79 -15.10
N TYR A 93 -2.42 13.59 -15.06
CA TYR A 93 -2.90 14.31 -16.23
C TYR A 93 -1.82 15.26 -16.79
N LYS A 94 -1.20 16.07 -15.92
CA LYS A 94 -0.13 16.99 -16.33
C LYS A 94 1.06 16.25 -16.95
N MET A 95 1.46 15.11 -16.38
CA MET A 95 2.51 14.27 -16.98
C MET A 95 2.13 13.79 -18.38
N ASN A 96 0.90 13.30 -18.58
CA ASN A 96 0.46 12.82 -19.89
C ASN A 96 0.51 13.93 -20.94
N VAL A 97 0.04 15.14 -20.61
CA VAL A 97 0.11 16.28 -21.53
C VAL A 97 1.57 16.61 -21.89
N LEU A 98 2.47 16.62 -20.91
CA LEU A 98 3.90 16.89 -21.17
C LEU A 98 4.53 15.82 -22.05
N VAL A 99 4.16 14.54 -21.86
CA VAL A 99 4.62 13.43 -22.72
C VAL A 99 4.13 13.63 -24.15
N ASP A 100 2.86 13.99 -24.34
CA ASP A 100 2.30 14.25 -25.68
C ASP A 100 2.98 15.44 -26.37
N MET A 101 3.25 16.52 -25.62
CA MET A 101 3.98 17.68 -26.13
C MET A 101 5.43 17.33 -26.55
N LEU A 102 6.10 16.49 -25.76
CA LEU A 102 7.44 15.98 -26.08
C LEU A 102 7.43 15.12 -27.34
N ALA A 103 6.43 14.25 -27.48
CA ALA A 103 6.25 13.44 -28.68
C ALA A 103 6.03 14.32 -29.92
N GLY A 104 5.18 15.34 -29.81
CA GLY A 104 4.98 16.34 -30.88
C GLY A 104 6.28 17.05 -31.26
N SER A 105 7.02 17.56 -30.28
CA SER A 105 8.29 18.25 -30.52
C SER A 105 9.34 17.34 -31.18
N LYS A 106 9.38 16.05 -30.79
CA LYS A 106 10.25 15.04 -31.41
C LYS A 106 9.86 14.80 -32.88
N LEU A 107 8.57 14.71 -33.18
CA LEU A 107 8.08 14.58 -34.56
C LEU A 107 8.47 15.80 -35.41
N ASP A 108 8.34 17.01 -34.86
CA ASP A 108 8.72 18.24 -35.58
C ASP A 108 10.22 18.28 -35.84
N THR A 109 11.04 17.88 -34.87
CA THR A 109 12.50 17.78 -35.04
C THR A 109 12.87 16.80 -36.16
N LEU A 110 12.25 15.61 -36.18
CA LEU A 110 12.47 14.61 -37.22
C LEU A 110 12.02 15.10 -38.61
N ARG A 111 10.89 15.82 -38.69
CA ARG A 111 10.41 16.44 -39.93
C ARG A 111 11.34 17.51 -40.45
N LEU A 112 11.97 18.29 -39.57
CA LEU A 112 12.96 19.30 -39.96
C LEU A 112 14.25 18.63 -40.47
N GLN A 113 14.72 17.59 -39.79
CA GLN A 113 15.91 16.84 -40.21
C GLN A 113 15.73 16.13 -41.56
N GLY A 114 14.55 15.56 -41.85
CA GLY A 114 14.27 14.89 -43.12
C GLY A 114 13.96 15.81 -44.31
N LYS A 115 13.93 17.13 -44.11
CA LYS A 115 13.74 18.14 -45.16
C LYS A 115 15.06 18.79 -45.64
N CYS A 116 16.18 18.44 -45.01
CA CYS A 116 17.53 18.73 -45.47
C CYS A 116 18.11 17.52 -46.21
#